data_AF-A0A7R9FWK4-F1
#
_entry.id   AF-A0A7R9FWK4-F1
#
_cell.length_a   1.000
_cell.length_b   1.000
_cell.length_c   1.000
_cell.angle_alpha   90.00
_cell.angle_beta   90.00
_cell.angle_gamma   90.00
#
_symmetry.space_group_name_H-M   'P 1'
#
loop_
_entity.id
_entity.type
_entity.pdbx_description
1 polymer ?
#
loop_
_entity_poly.entity_id
_entity_poly.type
_entity_poly.pdbx_seq_one_letter_code
_entity_poly.pdbx_strand_id
1 'polypeptide(L)'
;MRLSDSTSICLFNAEDYMPYENNMRPGADNGVWMGFLLPLAVLVDAFKYPTASHTNTKASITVLSVGLLLGVVSTLISAIHPMQQTIGSSINLFTFMSSCLTAMLMFEFTKTGLFICILMSFLIIFSSHQGLFVLLRSCPRSFTFGEACVVMQAFILFLYSSVANLYVEFSKEFPNDCVDTATVILQVGLLGVALICATVYSFMSLRSPPAFYTTVFAVSAGFVIPFLHIILQSSPLLWILNLLMEDLNTIVLVVYWIVCSVVAILAVTTQVKVGEHASTRVRKYFHLLALAVFIPGILLRFCLLYLASGVVLALFVILEIMRVLHMPPLGSVLNEGFTAFVDEKDCGTLALTPLYLLVGCSLPLWLHPLGQRGPTLHLLSGLLAVGVGDTAASVVGSRYGHYNWPGQWAPCSARNCFMENSLGSFLKATIAIVGTSLVEAKTDQVDNLALPLITYILLVAQS
;
A
#
# COMPACT_ATOMS: atom_id res chain seq x y z
N MET A 1 8.41 -6.74 57.36
CA MET A 1 9.63 -7.41 56.88
C MET A 1 9.23 -8.41 55.78
N ARG A 2 9.33 -7.99 54.52
CA ARG A 2 9.65 -8.80 53.33
C ARG A 2 9.64 -7.87 52.11
N LEU A 3 10.85 -7.57 51.66
CA LEU A 3 11.20 -7.12 50.31
C LEU A 3 11.23 -8.34 49.38
N SER A 4 10.79 -8.17 48.13
CA SER A 4 11.34 -8.78 46.90
C SER A 4 10.43 -8.34 45.73
N ASP A 5 10.84 -7.37 44.92
CA ASP A 5 11.56 -7.56 43.63
C ASP A 5 10.65 -7.96 42.47
N SER A 6 10.41 -7.02 41.55
CA SER A 6 10.74 -7.22 40.13
C SER A 6 10.65 -5.90 39.37
N THR A 7 11.81 -5.47 38.91
CA THR A 7 12.03 -4.49 37.86
C THR A 7 11.42 -4.98 36.55
N SER A 8 10.18 -4.60 36.27
CA SER A 8 9.61 -4.60 34.92
C SER A 8 9.72 -3.18 34.36
N ILE A 9 10.55 -3.03 33.33
CA ILE A 9 10.75 -1.80 32.56
C ILE A 9 9.39 -1.30 32.06
N CYS A 10 8.94 -0.15 32.56
CA CYS A 10 7.74 0.55 32.11
C CYS A 10 7.90 1.04 30.66
N LEU A 11 7.53 0.20 29.70
CA LEU A 11 7.14 0.60 28.34
C LEU A 11 5.61 0.60 28.17
N PHE A 12 4.86 0.37 29.25
CA PHE A 12 3.40 0.20 29.21
C PHE A 12 2.66 1.50 29.53
N ASN A 13 1.68 1.78 28.66
CA ASN A 13 0.64 2.81 28.71
C ASN A 13 0.95 4.14 28.00
N ALA A 14 1.71 4.13 26.90
CA ALA A 14 1.59 5.22 25.90
C ALA A 14 0.27 5.13 25.11
N GLU A 15 -0.30 3.93 25.02
CA GLU A 15 -1.51 3.59 24.25
C GLU A 15 -2.78 4.24 24.82
N ASP A 16 -2.87 4.41 26.14
CA ASP A 16 -4.03 5.01 26.84
C ASP A 16 -4.13 6.54 26.68
N TYR A 17 -3.10 7.20 26.15
CA TYR A 17 -3.04 8.66 26.03
C TYR A 17 -3.06 9.16 24.58
N MET A 18 -3.42 8.29 23.63
CA MET A 18 -3.44 8.66 22.22
C MET A 18 -4.58 9.64 21.93
N PRO A 19 -4.28 10.84 21.40
CA PRO A 19 -5.33 11.78 21.02
C PRO A 19 -6.20 11.19 19.91
N TYR A 20 -7.52 11.41 19.99
CA TYR A 20 -8.53 10.91 19.05
C TYR A 20 -8.84 9.41 19.12
N GLU A 21 -8.68 8.78 20.29
CA GLU A 21 -9.08 7.39 20.54
C GLU A 21 -10.49 7.06 20.04
N ASN A 22 -11.45 7.95 20.26
CA ASN A 22 -12.84 7.79 19.82
C ASN A 22 -13.02 7.71 18.29
N ASN A 23 -12.02 8.15 17.51
CA ASN A 23 -12.04 8.11 16.05
C ASN A 23 -11.31 6.88 15.48
N MET A 24 -10.61 6.11 16.31
CA MET A 24 -9.91 4.90 15.87
C MET A 24 -10.89 3.73 15.69
N ARG A 25 -10.47 2.71 14.93
CA ARG A 25 -11.27 1.51 14.71
C ARG A 25 -11.54 0.80 16.05
N PRO A 26 -12.80 0.55 16.42
CA PRO A 26 -13.12 -0.10 17.69
C PRO A 26 -12.73 -1.58 17.67
N GLY A 27 -12.35 -2.13 18.83
CA GLY A 27 -12.10 -3.56 19.00
C GLY A 27 -10.77 -4.06 18.44
N ALA A 28 -9.87 -3.16 18.05
CA ALA A 28 -8.49 -3.47 17.68
C ALA A 28 -7.51 -2.63 18.51
N ASP A 29 -6.33 -3.18 18.77
CA ASP A 29 -5.17 -2.48 19.30
C ASP A 29 -4.77 -1.33 18.36
N ASN A 30 -4.12 -0.32 18.94
CA ASN A 30 -3.61 0.85 18.25
C ASN A 30 -2.62 0.48 17.13
N GLY A 31 -1.97 -0.69 17.21
CA GLY A 31 -1.17 -1.23 16.12
C GLY A 31 0.08 -0.40 15.84
N VAL A 32 0.62 0.30 16.85
CA VAL A 32 1.73 1.28 16.71
C VAL A 32 2.92 0.73 15.92
N TRP A 33 3.22 -0.56 16.08
CA TRP A 33 4.28 -1.27 15.37
C TRP A 33 4.14 -1.21 13.83
N MET A 34 2.92 -1.10 13.29
CA MET A 34 2.65 -0.95 11.85
C MET A 34 3.30 0.31 11.28
N GLY A 35 3.34 1.40 12.06
CA GLY A 35 3.94 2.68 11.65
C GLY A 35 5.45 2.59 11.38
N PHE A 36 6.10 1.50 11.76
CA PHE A 36 7.52 1.25 11.48
C PHE A 36 7.75 0.43 10.21
N LEU A 37 6.74 -0.29 9.71
CA LEU A 37 6.91 -1.29 8.66
C LEU A 37 7.26 -0.71 7.30
N LEU A 38 6.49 0.27 6.80
CA LEU A 38 6.73 0.82 5.46
C LEU A 38 8.09 1.52 5.36
N PRO A 39 8.49 2.42 6.29
CA PRO A 39 9.81 3.01 6.23
C PRO A 39 10.92 1.96 6.36
N LEU A 40 10.73 0.93 7.19
CA LEU A 40 11.69 -0.17 7.30
C LEU A 40 11.80 -0.98 6.00
N ALA A 41 10.69 -1.24 5.30
CA ALA A 41 10.68 -1.91 4.00
C ALA A 41 11.51 -1.13 2.96
N VAL A 42 11.34 0.21 2.92
CA VAL A 42 12.13 1.09 2.04
C VAL A 42 13.62 1.08 2.42
N LEU A 43 13.94 1.12 3.72
CA LEU A 43 15.32 1.12 4.18
C LEU A 43 16.03 -0.20 3.83
N VAL A 44 15.41 -1.33 4.12
CA VAL A 44 15.96 -2.66 3.84
C VAL A 44 16.16 -2.85 2.33
N ASP A 45 15.23 -2.36 1.50
CA ASP A 45 15.39 -2.32 0.04
C ASP A 45 16.61 -1.51 -0.39
N ALA A 46 16.72 -0.28 0.09
CA ALA A 46 17.80 0.63 -0.25
C ALA A 46 19.19 0.10 0.17
N PHE A 47 19.28 -0.52 1.35
CA PHE A 47 20.53 -1.14 1.82
C PHE A 47 20.93 -2.35 0.97
N LYS A 48 19.95 -3.16 0.54
CA LYS A 48 20.23 -4.40 -0.18
C LYS A 48 20.49 -4.20 -1.67
N TYR A 49 19.78 -3.25 -2.29
CA TYR A 49 19.85 -2.95 -3.71
C TYR A 49 20.34 -1.51 -3.96
N PRO A 50 21.61 -1.19 -3.64
CA PRO A 50 22.17 0.12 -3.94
C PRO A 50 22.30 0.29 -5.47
N THR A 51 21.37 1.02 -6.08
CA THR A 51 21.42 1.30 -7.53
C THR A 51 22.22 2.57 -7.83
N ALA A 52 23.08 2.49 -8.85
CA ALA A 52 23.96 3.58 -9.28
C ALA A 52 23.31 4.64 -10.21
N SER A 53 22.12 4.41 -10.77
CA SER A 53 21.54 5.24 -11.85
C SER A 53 20.62 6.40 -11.40
N HIS A 54 20.02 6.33 -10.20
CA HIS A 54 19.17 7.40 -9.62
C HIS A 54 19.57 7.68 -8.17
N THR A 55 20.87 7.89 -7.93
CA THR A 55 21.48 7.95 -6.60
C THR A 55 20.80 8.99 -5.70
N ASN A 56 20.47 10.17 -6.20
CA ASN A 56 19.95 11.26 -5.36
C ASN A 56 18.48 11.06 -4.96
N THR A 57 17.60 10.61 -5.86
CA THR A 57 16.17 10.40 -5.54
C THR A 57 16.00 9.23 -4.57
N LYS A 58 16.69 8.11 -4.82
CA LYS A 58 16.65 6.95 -3.92
C LYS A 58 17.31 7.24 -2.57
N ALA A 59 18.45 7.93 -2.54
CA ALA A 59 19.06 8.37 -1.29
C ALA A 59 18.11 9.29 -0.51
N SER A 60 17.44 10.22 -1.19
CA SER A 60 16.44 11.10 -0.57
C SER A 60 15.29 10.31 0.05
N ILE A 61 14.66 9.40 -0.71
CA ILE A 61 13.56 8.55 -0.21
C ILE A 61 14.02 7.70 0.99
N THR A 62 15.25 7.20 0.97
CA THR A 62 15.84 6.41 2.07
C THR A 62 15.96 7.26 3.34
N VAL A 63 16.55 8.45 3.25
CA VAL A 63 16.71 9.34 4.40
C VAL A 63 15.36 9.85 4.91
N LEU A 64 14.43 10.17 4.01
CA LEU A 64 13.07 10.56 4.39
C LEU A 64 12.35 9.43 5.13
N SER A 65 12.60 8.17 4.78
CA SER A 65 12.07 7.02 5.51
C SER A 65 12.63 6.94 6.94
N VAL A 66 13.92 7.24 7.15
CA VAL A 66 14.47 7.42 8.51
C VAL A 66 13.74 8.55 9.25
N GLY A 67 13.50 9.68 8.56
CA GLY A 67 12.76 10.80 9.11
C GLY A 67 11.32 10.46 9.51
N LEU A 68 10.63 9.64 8.73
CA LEU A 68 9.29 9.15 9.05
C LEU A 68 9.28 8.24 10.28
N LEU A 69 10.29 7.38 10.46
CA LEU A 69 10.46 6.58 11.70
C LEU A 69 10.63 7.48 12.92
N LEU A 70 11.50 8.50 12.82
CA LEU A 70 11.69 9.50 13.88
C LEU A 70 10.40 10.29 14.14
N GLY A 71 9.62 10.57 13.09
CA GLY A 71 8.31 11.23 13.17
C GLY A 71 7.28 10.40 13.95
N VAL A 72 7.21 9.08 13.72
CA VAL A 72 6.33 8.18 14.50
C VAL A 72 6.72 8.21 15.97
N VAL A 73 8.00 8.02 16.28
CA VAL A 73 8.51 8.07 17.66
C VAL A 73 8.21 9.43 18.31
N SER A 74 8.38 10.53 17.59
CA SER A 74 8.06 11.88 18.06
C SER A 74 6.58 12.05 18.38
N THR A 75 5.70 11.46 17.57
CA THR A 75 4.25 11.50 17.77
C THR A 75 3.86 10.76 19.05
N LEU A 76 4.47 9.59 19.29
CA LEU A 76 4.23 8.79 20.49
C LEU A 76 4.72 9.50 21.76
N ILE A 77 5.93 10.06 21.74
CA ILE A 77 6.49 10.81 22.89
C ILE A 77 5.57 11.98 23.26
N SER A 78 5.02 12.67 22.26
CA SER A 78 4.12 13.81 22.48
C SER A 78 2.73 13.43 22.95
N ALA A 79 2.25 12.24 22.63
CA ALA A 79 1.01 11.73 23.21
C ALA A 79 1.14 11.54 24.73
N ILE A 80 2.33 11.13 25.20
CA ILE A 80 2.61 10.84 26.61
C ILE A 80 2.83 12.12 27.44
N HIS A 81 3.33 13.21 26.84
CA HIS A 81 3.69 14.42 27.58
C HIS A 81 2.52 15.44 27.72
N PRO A 82 1.94 15.61 28.93
CA PRO A 82 0.76 16.47 29.14
C PRO A 82 1.03 17.97 28.91
N MET A 83 2.28 18.41 29.03
CA MET A 83 2.68 19.82 28.80
C MET A 83 2.58 20.25 27.33
N GLN A 84 2.52 19.31 26.39
CA GLN A 84 2.29 19.58 24.96
C GLN A 84 0.81 19.49 24.55
N GLN A 85 -0.07 18.91 25.38
CA GLN A 85 -1.52 18.91 25.12
C GLN A 85 -2.16 20.29 25.37
N THR A 86 -1.55 21.11 26.23
CA THR A 86 -2.02 22.47 26.58
C THR A 86 -1.55 23.55 25.62
N ILE A 87 -0.44 23.33 24.92
CA ILE A 87 0.05 24.25 23.90
C ILE A 87 -0.59 23.81 22.58
N GLY A 88 -1.70 24.43 22.21
CA GLY A 88 -2.35 24.30 20.90
C GLY A 88 -1.48 24.74 19.71
N SER A 89 -0.15 24.70 19.82
CA SER A 89 0.78 24.94 18.73
C SER A 89 0.78 23.74 17.80
N SER A 90 0.41 23.97 16.55
CA SER A 90 0.50 23.02 15.44
C SER A 90 1.90 22.40 15.26
N ILE A 91 2.95 23.00 15.81
CA ILE A 91 4.33 22.51 15.74
C ILE A 91 4.76 21.95 17.09
N ASN A 92 4.78 20.63 17.17
CA ASN A 92 5.29 19.88 18.30
C ASN A 92 6.84 19.91 18.30
N LEU A 93 7.48 20.27 19.42
CA LEU A 93 8.94 20.34 19.54
C LEU A 93 9.64 19.06 19.04
N PHE A 94 9.11 17.87 19.35
CA PHE A 94 9.71 16.60 18.93
C PHE A 94 9.64 16.43 17.40
N THR A 95 8.52 16.83 16.78
CA THR A 95 8.39 16.81 15.31
C THR A 95 9.35 17.79 14.64
N PHE A 96 9.59 18.95 15.25
CA PHE A 96 10.58 19.91 14.77
C PHE A 96 12.01 19.35 14.87
N MET A 97 12.37 18.73 16.00
CA MET A 97 13.69 18.10 16.17
C MET A 97 13.92 16.96 15.16
N SER A 98 12.92 16.11 14.93
CA SER A 98 12.99 15.07 13.91
C SER A 98 13.14 15.64 12.50
N SER A 99 12.50 16.78 12.22
CA SER A 99 12.66 17.50 10.94
C SER A 99 14.10 18.02 10.76
N CYS A 100 14.68 18.61 11.81
CA CYS A 100 16.06 19.09 11.78
C CYS A 100 17.07 17.94 11.59
N LEU A 101 16.90 16.83 12.32
CA LEU A 101 17.79 15.66 12.19
C LEU A 101 17.71 15.06 10.78
N THR A 102 16.49 14.96 10.22
CA THR A 102 16.28 14.47 8.86
C THR A 102 16.91 15.41 7.83
N ALA A 103 16.82 16.73 8.01
CA ALA A 103 17.47 17.70 7.13
C ALA A 103 19.00 17.58 7.15
N MET A 104 19.60 17.33 8.32
CA MET A 104 21.04 17.09 8.46
C MET A 104 21.46 15.82 7.72
N LEU A 105 20.71 14.73 7.88
CA LEU A 105 20.97 13.48 7.16
C LEU A 105 20.79 13.67 5.65
N MET A 106 19.75 14.36 5.22
CA MET A 106 19.49 14.63 3.81
C MET A 106 20.67 15.38 3.20
N PHE A 107 21.10 16.48 3.84
CA PHE A 107 22.25 17.25 3.39
C PHE A 107 23.52 16.39 3.27
N GLU A 108 23.76 15.49 4.22
CA GLU A 108 24.94 14.65 4.21
C GLU A 108 24.91 13.60 3.09
N PHE A 109 23.78 12.94 2.86
CA PHE A 109 23.67 11.81 1.92
C PHE A 109 23.34 12.21 0.48
N THR A 110 22.60 13.30 0.25
CA THR A 110 22.16 13.71 -1.10
C THR A 110 23.03 14.82 -1.68
N LYS A 111 23.80 15.53 -0.83
CA LYS A 111 24.56 16.75 -1.16
C LYS A 111 23.71 17.83 -1.85
N THR A 112 22.38 17.80 -1.68
CA THR A 112 21.48 18.86 -2.17
C THR A 112 21.61 20.12 -1.32
N GLY A 113 21.24 21.28 -1.86
CA GLY A 113 21.36 22.55 -1.15
C GLY A 113 20.63 22.54 0.21
N LEU A 114 21.29 23.08 1.25
CA LEU A 114 20.81 23.05 2.64
C LEU A 114 19.37 23.56 2.79
N PHE A 115 19.02 24.64 2.10
CA PHE A 115 17.67 25.20 2.12
C PHE A 115 16.61 24.20 1.65
N ILE A 116 16.89 23.45 0.58
CA ILE A 116 16.00 22.42 0.04
C ILE A 116 15.87 21.27 1.04
N CYS A 117 16.98 20.84 1.65
CA CYS A 117 16.96 19.77 2.67
C CYS A 117 16.08 20.14 3.87
N ILE A 118 16.22 21.37 4.38
CA ILE A 118 15.42 21.88 5.50
C ILE A 118 13.95 21.94 5.11
N LEU A 119 13.64 22.57 3.99
CA LEU A 119 12.27 22.74 3.51
C LEU A 119 11.57 21.40 3.30
N MET A 120 12.20 20.46 2.59
CA MET A 120 11.60 19.16 2.27
C MET A 120 11.43 18.29 3.51
N SER A 121 12.43 18.24 4.39
CA SER A 121 12.34 17.44 5.62
C SER A 121 11.26 17.96 6.55
N PHE A 122 11.17 19.28 6.71
CA PHE A 122 10.09 19.90 7.49
C PHE A 122 8.72 19.62 6.88
N LEU A 123 8.53 19.88 5.58
CA LEU A 123 7.25 19.65 4.91
C LEU A 123 6.79 18.19 5.03
N ILE A 124 7.69 17.22 4.84
CA ILE A 124 7.36 15.80 4.89
C ILE A 124 6.98 15.37 6.31
N ILE A 125 7.82 15.67 7.30
CA ILE A 125 7.57 15.21 8.67
C ILE A 125 6.37 15.93 9.27
N PHE A 126 6.26 17.24 9.05
CA PHE A 126 5.10 18.00 9.49
C PHE A 126 3.80 17.52 8.83
N SER A 127 3.81 17.30 7.51
CA SER A 127 2.63 16.78 6.80
C SER A 127 2.27 15.37 7.24
N SER A 128 3.25 14.53 7.62
CA SER A 128 2.98 13.18 8.14
C SER A 128 2.25 13.22 9.47
N HIS A 129 2.70 14.07 10.39
CA HIS A 129 2.08 14.24 11.69
C HIS A 129 0.69 14.87 11.57
N GLN A 130 0.55 15.98 10.85
CA GLN A 130 -0.74 16.65 10.69
C GLN A 130 -1.73 15.82 9.87
N GLY A 131 -1.25 15.22 8.78
CA GLY A 131 -2.05 14.39 7.89
C GLY A 131 -2.61 13.14 8.58
N LEU A 132 -1.87 12.55 9.51
CA LEU A 132 -2.34 11.44 10.35
C LEU A 132 -3.61 11.80 11.12
N PHE A 133 -3.59 12.93 11.83
CA PHE A 133 -4.76 13.38 12.58
C PHE A 133 -5.91 13.85 11.70
N VAL A 134 -5.61 14.45 10.53
CA VAL A 134 -6.64 14.75 9.53
C VAL A 134 -7.30 13.47 9.04
N LEU A 135 -6.52 12.43 8.69
CA LEU A 135 -7.04 11.16 8.20
C LEU A 135 -7.96 10.48 9.22
N LEU A 136 -7.52 10.38 10.49
CA LEU A 136 -8.31 9.79 11.57
C LEU A 136 -9.63 10.54 11.82
N ARG A 137 -9.63 11.87 11.67
CA ARG A 137 -10.86 12.68 11.81
C ARG A 137 -11.77 12.58 10.59
N SER A 138 -11.21 12.57 9.39
CA SER A 138 -11.96 12.54 8.13
C SER A 138 -12.60 11.18 7.87
N CYS A 139 -11.98 10.10 8.36
CA CYS A 139 -12.46 8.72 8.19
C CYS A 139 -12.62 8.04 9.56
N PRO A 140 -13.58 8.48 10.39
CA PRO A 140 -13.74 7.95 11.74
C PRO A 140 -13.99 6.44 11.70
N ARG A 141 -13.43 5.74 12.68
CA ARG A 141 -13.53 4.29 12.92
C ARG A 141 -12.99 3.39 11.80
N SER A 142 -12.37 3.97 10.77
CA SER A 142 -11.86 3.21 9.62
C SER A 142 -10.48 2.62 9.89
N PHE A 143 -9.63 3.34 10.62
CA PHE A 143 -8.22 2.97 10.80
C PHE A 143 -7.87 2.79 12.28
N THR A 144 -6.97 1.87 12.58
CA THR A 144 -6.12 1.96 13.79
C THR A 144 -5.07 3.06 13.61
N PHE A 145 -4.40 3.47 14.70
CA PHE A 145 -3.30 4.42 14.62
C PHE A 145 -2.19 3.94 13.67
N GLY A 146 -1.82 2.66 13.78
CA GLY A 146 -0.81 2.01 12.96
C GLY A 146 -1.16 1.95 11.47
N GLU A 147 -2.39 1.54 11.15
CA GLU A 147 -2.89 1.50 9.76
C GLU A 147 -2.89 2.91 9.14
N ALA A 148 -3.36 3.91 9.89
CA ALA A 148 -3.35 5.30 9.43
C ALA A 148 -1.92 5.83 9.22
N CYS A 149 -0.97 5.45 10.07
CA CYS A 149 0.44 5.80 9.89
C CYS A 149 0.99 5.27 8.56
N VAL A 150 0.76 3.98 8.27
CA VAL A 150 1.23 3.36 7.01
C VAL A 150 0.62 4.06 5.80
N VAL A 151 -0.68 4.34 5.81
CA VAL A 151 -1.38 5.05 4.71
C VAL A 151 -0.80 6.46 4.51
N MET A 152 -0.61 7.21 5.59
CA MET A 152 -0.07 8.57 5.49
C MET A 152 1.39 8.61 5.05
N GLN A 153 2.22 7.69 5.55
CA GLN A 153 3.61 7.55 5.12
C GLN A 153 3.68 7.18 3.64
N ALA A 154 2.86 6.22 3.18
CA ALA A 154 2.77 5.85 1.77
C ALA A 154 2.38 7.03 0.90
N PHE A 155 1.35 7.78 1.30
CA PHE A 155 0.90 8.95 0.56
C PHE A 155 1.99 10.02 0.45
N ILE A 156 2.72 10.30 1.52
CA ILE A 156 3.78 11.32 1.53
C ILE A 156 5.00 10.89 0.71
N LEU A 157 5.43 9.63 0.84
CA LEU A 157 6.49 9.08 0.00
C LEU A 157 6.09 9.08 -1.48
N PHE A 158 4.83 8.77 -1.78
CA PHE A 158 4.28 8.86 -3.12
C PHE A 158 4.30 10.31 -3.66
N LEU A 159 3.87 11.30 -2.88
CA LEU A 159 3.91 12.71 -3.28
C LEU A 159 5.35 13.16 -3.57
N TYR A 160 6.28 12.85 -2.66
CA TYR A 160 7.69 13.19 -2.84
C TYR A 160 8.28 12.52 -4.09
N SER A 161 8.06 11.22 -4.24
CA SER A 161 8.52 10.43 -5.39
C SER A 161 7.93 10.95 -6.70
N SER A 162 6.66 11.36 -6.71
CA SER A 162 6.01 11.93 -7.89
C SER A 162 6.65 13.26 -8.30
N VAL A 163 6.89 14.17 -7.35
CA VAL A 163 7.56 15.45 -7.65
C VAL A 163 8.99 15.21 -8.14
N ALA A 164 9.74 14.34 -7.47
CA ALA A 164 11.12 14.05 -7.84
C ALA A 164 11.24 13.39 -9.22
N ASN A 165 10.41 12.39 -9.52
CA ASN A 165 10.43 11.69 -10.80
C ASN A 165 9.94 12.57 -11.93
N LEU A 166 8.87 13.37 -11.74
CA LEU A 166 8.41 14.32 -12.75
C LEU A 166 9.48 15.36 -13.06
N TYR A 167 10.19 15.89 -12.05
CA TYR A 167 11.30 16.80 -12.26
C TYR A 167 12.42 16.18 -13.11
N VAL A 168 12.81 14.94 -12.79
CA VAL A 168 13.80 14.20 -13.60
C VAL A 168 13.30 13.99 -15.02
N GLU A 169 12.02 13.62 -15.19
CA GLU A 169 11.43 13.34 -16.48
C GLU A 169 11.41 14.57 -17.40
N PHE A 170 11.07 15.74 -16.86
CA PHE A 170 11.17 17.01 -17.59
C PHE A 170 12.59 17.35 -18.06
N SER A 171 13.62 16.75 -17.45
CA SER A 171 15.03 17.00 -17.75
C SER A 171 15.69 15.91 -18.61
N LYS A 172 15.00 14.81 -18.91
CA LYS A 172 15.57 13.69 -19.68
C LYS A 172 15.56 13.98 -21.18
N GLU A 173 16.65 13.61 -21.85
CA GLU A 173 16.79 13.67 -23.32
C GLU A 173 16.61 12.30 -24.01
N PHE A 174 16.59 11.20 -23.25
CA PHE A 174 16.58 9.83 -23.77
C PHE A 174 15.22 9.13 -23.60
N PRO A 175 14.89 8.16 -24.47
CA PRO A 175 13.63 7.44 -24.41
C PRO A 175 13.49 6.63 -23.11
N ASN A 176 12.27 6.62 -22.56
CA ASN A 176 11.94 5.90 -21.34
C ASN A 176 11.80 4.40 -21.56
N ASP A 177 12.28 3.62 -20.60
CA ASP A 177 11.90 2.21 -20.46
C ASP A 177 10.40 2.10 -20.16
N CYS A 178 9.81 0.94 -20.43
CA CYS A 178 8.36 0.70 -20.24
C CYS A 178 7.91 1.04 -18.81
N VAL A 179 8.70 0.64 -17.81
CA VAL A 179 8.40 0.86 -16.40
C VAL A 179 8.51 2.34 -16.01
N ASP A 180 9.44 3.08 -16.59
CA ASP A 180 9.57 4.52 -16.38
C ASP A 180 8.33 5.25 -16.91
N THR A 181 7.90 4.92 -18.13
CA THR A 181 6.68 5.49 -18.72
C THR A 181 5.45 5.11 -17.90
N ALA A 182 5.33 3.85 -17.49
CA ALA A 182 4.25 3.40 -16.61
C ALA A 182 4.26 4.16 -15.28
N THR A 183 5.43 4.39 -14.69
CA THR A 183 5.58 5.13 -13.41
C THR A 183 5.05 6.55 -13.55
N VAL A 184 5.41 7.27 -14.62
CA VAL A 184 4.92 8.63 -14.88
C VAL A 184 3.41 8.65 -15.07
N ILE A 185 2.86 7.73 -15.87
CA ILE A 185 1.42 7.57 -16.07
C ILE A 185 0.70 7.34 -14.74
N LEU A 186 1.21 6.43 -13.91
CA LEU A 186 0.64 6.12 -12.61
C LEU A 186 0.71 7.29 -11.64
N GLN A 187 1.86 7.97 -11.55
CA GLN A 187 2.04 9.11 -10.66
C GLN A 187 1.08 10.26 -11.00
N VAL A 188 1.02 10.67 -12.27
CA VAL A 188 0.08 11.73 -12.68
C VAL A 188 -1.37 11.28 -12.54
N GLY A 189 -1.69 10.03 -12.92
CA GLY A 189 -3.05 9.49 -12.80
C GLY A 189 -3.55 9.46 -11.35
N LEU A 190 -2.74 8.94 -10.43
CA LEU A 190 -3.06 8.87 -9.00
C LEU A 190 -3.08 10.25 -8.34
N LEU A 191 -2.22 11.19 -8.75
CA LEU A 191 -2.32 12.59 -8.33
C LEU A 191 -3.64 13.23 -8.79
N GLY A 192 -4.10 12.89 -10.01
CA GLY A 192 -5.42 13.29 -10.51
C GLY A 192 -6.56 12.74 -9.65
N VAL A 193 -6.50 11.46 -9.27
CA VAL A 193 -7.48 10.88 -8.34
C VAL A 193 -7.43 11.56 -6.97
N ALA A 194 -6.24 11.81 -6.42
CA ALA A 194 -6.09 12.52 -5.15
C ALA A 194 -6.69 13.95 -5.22
N LEU A 195 -6.54 14.64 -6.35
CA LEU A 195 -7.16 15.94 -6.59
C LEU A 195 -8.70 15.85 -6.64
N ILE A 196 -9.25 14.82 -7.29
CA ILE A 196 -10.70 14.55 -7.26
C ILE A 196 -11.17 14.31 -5.83
N CYS A 197 -10.49 13.46 -5.06
CA CYS A 197 -10.81 13.21 -3.64
C CYS A 197 -10.81 14.52 -2.84
N ALA A 198 -9.74 15.31 -2.95
CA ALA A 198 -9.57 16.55 -2.20
C ALA A 198 -10.65 17.58 -2.56
N THR A 199 -10.95 17.77 -3.85
CA THR A 199 -11.96 18.74 -4.29
C THR A 199 -13.37 18.34 -3.88
N VAL A 200 -13.75 17.07 -4.04
CA VAL A 200 -15.07 16.55 -3.63
C VAL A 200 -15.24 16.55 -2.11
N TYR A 201 -14.14 16.31 -1.37
CA TYR A 201 -14.13 16.43 0.08
C TYR A 201 -14.33 17.88 0.51
N SER A 202 -13.56 18.82 -0.04
CA SER A 202 -13.59 20.24 0.33
C SER A 202 -14.87 20.97 -0.08
N PHE A 203 -15.45 20.64 -1.24
CA PHE A 203 -16.60 21.35 -1.78
C PHE A 203 -17.85 20.48 -1.83
N MET A 204 -18.78 20.73 -0.92
CA MET A 204 -20.05 19.98 -0.84
C MET A 204 -20.90 20.10 -2.12
N SER A 205 -20.80 21.20 -2.87
CA SER A 205 -21.50 21.40 -4.14
C SER A 205 -21.11 20.38 -5.22
N LEU A 206 -19.89 19.86 -5.16
CA LEU A 206 -19.37 18.86 -6.10
C LEU A 206 -19.86 17.44 -5.82
N ARG A 207 -20.63 17.23 -4.74
CA ARG A 207 -21.18 15.91 -4.34
C ARG A 207 -22.54 15.61 -4.98
N SER A 208 -23.06 16.50 -5.84
CA SER A 208 -24.21 16.16 -6.69
C SER A 208 -23.76 15.33 -7.89
N PRO A 209 -24.57 14.37 -8.40
CA PRO A 209 -24.15 13.51 -9.52
C PRO A 209 -23.59 14.27 -10.75
N PRO A 210 -24.26 15.30 -11.31
CA PRO A 210 -23.71 15.99 -12.47
C PRO A 210 -22.39 16.71 -12.16
N ALA A 211 -22.28 17.34 -10.98
CA ALA A 211 -21.06 18.05 -10.59
C ALA A 211 -19.89 17.08 -10.35
N PHE A 212 -20.15 15.93 -9.71
CA PHE A 212 -19.14 14.89 -9.49
C PHE A 212 -18.57 14.38 -10.81
N TYR A 213 -19.43 13.95 -11.74
CA TYR A 213 -18.98 13.46 -13.05
C TYR A 213 -18.30 14.54 -13.89
N THR A 214 -18.74 15.80 -13.77
CA THR A 214 -18.06 16.94 -14.41
C THR A 214 -16.66 17.14 -13.84
N THR A 215 -16.49 17.04 -12.50
CA THR A 215 -15.18 17.14 -11.85
C THR A 215 -14.26 16.00 -12.29
N VAL A 216 -14.74 14.76 -12.29
CA VAL A 216 -13.96 13.59 -12.76
C VAL A 216 -13.53 13.80 -14.21
N PHE A 217 -14.45 14.19 -15.10
CA PHE A 217 -14.15 14.46 -16.50
C PHE A 217 -13.15 15.62 -16.67
N ALA A 218 -13.35 16.74 -15.96
CA ALA A 218 -12.49 17.91 -16.04
C ALA A 218 -11.07 17.61 -15.57
N VAL A 219 -10.89 16.86 -14.48
CA VAL A 219 -9.55 16.46 -14.01
C VAL A 219 -8.91 15.46 -14.97
N SER A 220 -9.64 14.43 -15.40
CA SER A 220 -9.06 13.41 -16.28
C SER A 220 -8.75 13.93 -17.69
N ALA A 221 -9.73 14.49 -18.38
CA ALA A 221 -9.60 14.95 -19.76
C ALA A 221 -8.99 16.36 -19.89
N GLY A 222 -9.22 17.23 -18.91
CA GLY A 222 -8.72 18.61 -18.92
C GLY A 222 -7.32 18.78 -18.32
N PHE A 223 -6.89 17.88 -17.43
CA PHE A 223 -5.59 18.00 -16.76
C PHE A 223 -4.70 16.77 -16.95
N VAL A 224 -5.12 15.58 -16.49
CA VAL A 224 -4.27 14.37 -16.46
C VAL A 224 -3.80 13.97 -17.86
N ILE A 225 -4.70 13.79 -18.82
CA ILE A 225 -4.36 13.35 -20.18
C ILE A 225 -3.50 14.39 -20.92
N PRO A 226 -3.86 15.69 -20.95
CA PRO A 226 -3.02 16.71 -21.59
C PRO A 226 -1.64 16.84 -20.95
N PHE A 227 -1.56 16.80 -19.62
CA PHE A 227 -0.29 16.90 -18.90
C PHE A 227 0.63 15.71 -19.21
N LEU A 228 0.08 14.49 -19.22
CA LEU A 228 0.82 13.30 -19.65
C LEU A 228 1.25 13.37 -21.10
N HIS A 229 0.40 13.90 -21.99
CA HIS A 229 0.77 14.06 -23.40
C HIS A 229 1.97 14.99 -23.59
N ILE A 230 2.03 16.08 -22.81
CA ILE A 230 3.14 17.03 -22.83
C ILE A 230 4.42 16.38 -22.27
N ILE A 231 4.34 15.69 -21.13
CA ILE A 231 5.53 15.10 -20.50
C ILE A 231 6.08 13.95 -21.35
N LEU A 232 5.22 13.04 -21.80
CA LEU A 232 5.64 11.85 -22.53
C LEU A 232 5.91 12.12 -24.01
N GLN A 233 5.64 13.34 -24.51
CA GLN A 233 5.75 13.74 -25.91
C GLN A 233 5.03 12.76 -26.87
N SER A 234 4.01 12.06 -26.36
CA SER A 234 3.30 10.98 -27.03
C SER A 234 1.92 10.81 -26.39
N SER A 235 0.97 10.18 -27.10
CA SER A 235 -0.36 9.97 -26.54
C SER A 235 -0.32 8.87 -25.47
N PRO A 236 -0.63 9.18 -24.19
CA PRO A 236 -0.60 8.18 -23.12
C PRO A 236 -1.64 7.08 -23.36
N LEU A 237 -2.82 7.44 -23.90
CA LEU A 237 -3.87 6.46 -24.21
C LEU A 237 -3.44 5.52 -25.33
N LEU A 238 -2.78 6.04 -26.37
CA LEU A 238 -2.27 5.20 -27.45
C LEU A 238 -1.13 4.29 -26.96
N TRP A 239 -0.27 4.80 -26.08
CA TRP A 239 0.78 3.99 -25.47
C TRP A 239 0.20 2.83 -24.64
N ILE A 240 -0.82 3.08 -23.82
CA ILE A 240 -1.52 2.04 -23.05
C ILE A 240 -2.19 1.03 -23.99
N LEU A 241 -2.86 1.48 -25.06
CA LEU A 241 -3.49 0.59 -26.03
C LEU A 241 -2.46 -0.29 -26.76
N ASN A 242 -1.32 0.29 -27.14
CA ASN A 242 -0.22 -0.46 -27.74
C ASN A 242 0.35 -1.49 -26.75
N LEU A 243 0.47 -1.15 -25.47
CA LEU A 243 0.90 -2.10 -24.44
C LEU A 243 -0.09 -3.25 -24.25
N LEU A 244 -1.41 -2.99 -24.34
CA LEU A 244 -2.44 -4.04 -24.24
C LEU A 244 -2.48 -4.97 -25.47
N MET A 245 -2.00 -4.51 -26.62
CA MET A 245 -2.05 -5.22 -27.90
C MET A 245 -0.66 -5.54 -28.48
N GLU A 246 0.37 -5.53 -27.64
CA GLU A 246 1.78 -5.67 -28.07
C GLU A 246 2.02 -6.99 -28.83
N ASP A 247 1.50 -8.10 -28.31
CA ASP A 247 1.61 -9.43 -28.93
C ASP A 247 0.49 -10.38 -28.46
N LEU A 248 0.41 -11.56 -29.09
CA LEU A 248 -0.61 -12.56 -28.79
C LEU A 248 -0.60 -13.03 -27.32
N ASN A 249 0.56 -13.18 -26.67
CA ASN A 249 0.60 -13.61 -25.27
C ASN A 249 0.01 -12.54 -24.36
N THR A 250 0.27 -11.27 -24.67
CA THR A 250 -0.31 -10.13 -23.95
C THR A 250 -1.83 -10.10 -24.10
N ILE A 251 -2.34 -10.27 -25.32
CA ILE A 251 -3.79 -10.32 -25.59
C ILE A 251 -4.44 -11.49 -24.83
N VAL A 252 -3.85 -12.69 -24.87
CA VAL A 252 -4.35 -13.86 -24.13
C VAL A 252 -4.37 -13.60 -22.63
N LEU A 253 -3.32 -12.97 -22.08
CA LEU A 253 -3.25 -12.60 -20.67
C LEU A 253 -4.34 -11.60 -20.28
N VAL A 254 -4.57 -10.56 -21.11
CA VAL A 254 -5.64 -9.56 -20.89
C VAL A 254 -7.02 -10.21 -20.95
N VAL A 255 -7.29 -11.09 -21.94
CA VAL A 255 -8.55 -11.83 -22.02
C VAL A 255 -8.75 -12.70 -20.78
N TYR A 256 -7.70 -13.38 -20.32
CA TYR A 256 -7.73 -14.17 -19.10
C TYR A 256 -8.05 -13.31 -17.87
N TRP A 257 -7.46 -12.12 -17.74
CA TRP A 257 -7.80 -11.18 -16.66
C TRP A 257 -9.24 -10.69 -16.73
N ILE A 258 -9.79 -10.44 -17.93
CA ILE A 258 -11.21 -10.09 -18.10
C ILE A 258 -12.09 -11.23 -17.58
N VAL A 259 -11.77 -12.49 -17.90
CA VAL A 259 -12.49 -13.65 -17.38
C VAL A 259 -12.43 -13.70 -15.85
N CYS A 260 -11.25 -13.48 -15.25
CA CYS A 260 -11.09 -13.37 -13.80
C CYS A 260 -11.99 -12.27 -13.19
N SER A 261 -12.02 -11.08 -13.79
CA SER A 261 -12.89 -9.98 -13.33
C SER A 261 -14.38 -10.34 -13.44
N VAL A 262 -14.80 -11.00 -14.51
CA VAL A 262 -16.19 -11.48 -14.67
C VAL A 262 -16.52 -12.50 -13.57
N VAL A 263 -15.63 -13.44 -13.27
CA VAL A 263 -15.81 -14.39 -12.16
C VAL A 263 -15.94 -13.67 -10.82
N ALA A 264 -15.15 -12.62 -10.58
CA ALA A 264 -15.25 -11.78 -9.37
C ALA A 264 -16.64 -11.13 -9.24
N ILE A 265 -17.11 -10.51 -10.33
CA ILE A 265 -18.42 -9.84 -10.36
C ILE A 265 -19.55 -10.86 -10.17
N LEU A 266 -19.45 -12.04 -10.77
CA LEU A 266 -20.40 -13.12 -10.56
C LEU A 266 -20.41 -13.58 -9.10
N ALA A 267 -19.23 -13.77 -8.49
CA ALA A 267 -19.13 -14.12 -7.07
C ALA A 267 -19.82 -13.07 -6.17
N VAL A 268 -19.57 -11.77 -6.40
CA VAL A 268 -20.22 -10.70 -5.64
C VAL A 268 -21.73 -10.71 -5.84
N THR A 269 -22.20 -10.72 -7.10
CA THR A 269 -23.63 -10.67 -7.41
C THR A 269 -24.38 -11.90 -6.92
N THR A 270 -23.76 -13.09 -6.92
CA THR A 270 -24.35 -14.29 -6.32
C THR A 270 -24.48 -14.16 -4.81
N GLN A 271 -23.46 -13.65 -4.12
CA GLN A 271 -23.52 -13.44 -2.67
C GLN A 271 -24.60 -12.41 -2.28
N VAL A 272 -24.70 -11.31 -3.03
CA VAL A 272 -25.75 -10.30 -2.83
C VAL A 272 -27.14 -10.93 -2.99
N LYS A 273 -27.33 -11.81 -3.98
CA LYS A 273 -28.61 -12.53 -4.19
C LYS A 273 -28.93 -13.54 -3.09
N VAL A 274 -27.91 -14.17 -2.50
CA VAL A 274 -28.10 -15.08 -1.35
C VAL A 274 -28.60 -14.30 -0.13
N GLY A 275 -28.24 -13.02 0.00
CA GLY A 275 -28.74 -12.16 1.08
C GLY A 275 -28.09 -12.43 2.44
N GLU A 276 -27.05 -13.26 2.48
CA GLU A 276 -26.27 -13.56 3.68
C GLU A 276 -24.91 -12.86 3.64
N HIS A 277 -24.35 -12.56 4.82
CA HIS A 277 -22.98 -12.08 4.91
C HIS A 277 -21.99 -13.14 4.46
N ALA A 278 -21.01 -12.74 3.67
CA ALA A 278 -19.96 -13.62 3.16
C ALA A 278 -19.16 -14.20 4.33
N SER A 279 -19.06 -15.52 4.39
CA SER A 279 -18.14 -16.18 5.32
C SER A 279 -16.68 -15.88 4.94
N THR A 280 -15.77 -16.05 5.89
CA THR A 280 -14.32 -15.93 5.66
C THR A 280 -13.85 -16.80 4.48
N ARG A 281 -14.45 -17.97 4.28
CA ARG A 281 -14.13 -18.85 3.14
C ARG A 281 -14.48 -18.24 1.79
N VAL A 282 -15.61 -17.55 1.70
CA VAL A 282 -16.05 -16.88 0.45
C VAL A 282 -15.14 -15.68 0.16
N ARG A 283 -14.73 -14.93 1.19
CA ARG A 283 -13.75 -13.83 1.05
C ARG A 283 -12.40 -14.30 0.48
N LYS A 284 -11.99 -15.54 0.78
CA LYS A 284 -10.74 -16.14 0.24
C LYS A 284 -10.77 -16.39 -1.26
N TYR A 285 -11.94 -16.44 -1.91
CA TYR A 285 -12.00 -16.54 -3.38
C TYR A 285 -11.35 -15.33 -4.07
N PHE A 286 -11.45 -14.13 -3.49
CA PHE A 286 -10.77 -12.95 -4.02
C PHE A 286 -9.25 -13.01 -3.86
N HIS A 287 -8.76 -13.68 -2.82
CA HIS A 287 -7.32 -13.90 -2.62
C HIS A 287 -6.78 -14.85 -3.69
N LEU A 288 -7.49 -15.96 -3.94
CA LEU A 288 -7.17 -16.89 -5.03
C LEU A 288 -7.23 -16.21 -6.40
N LEU A 289 -8.21 -15.34 -6.62
CA LEU A 289 -8.33 -14.58 -7.85
C LEU A 289 -7.18 -13.57 -8.02
N ALA A 290 -6.76 -12.91 -6.93
CA ALA A 290 -5.60 -12.04 -6.93
C ALA A 290 -4.33 -12.83 -7.33
N LEU A 291 -4.09 -14.01 -6.75
CA LEU A 291 -2.99 -14.89 -7.18
C LEU A 291 -3.11 -15.25 -8.67
N ALA A 292 -4.32 -15.59 -9.11
CA ALA A 292 -4.61 -15.96 -10.49
C ALA A 292 -4.28 -14.82 -11.47
N VAL A 293 -4.41 -13.55 -11.09
CA VAL A 293 -4.08 -12.37 -11.90
C VAL A 293 -2.58 -12.01 -11.80
N PHE A 294 -2.06 -11.90 -10.57
CA PHE A 294 -0.71 -11.37 -10.33
C PHE A 294 0.40 -12.35 -10.73
N ILE A 295 0.25 -13.66 -10.46
CA ILE A 295 1.29 -14.64 -10.81
C ILE A 295 1.62 -14.62 -12.31
N PRO A 296 0.66 -14.82 -13.23
CA PRO A 296 0.98 -14.77 -14.66
C PRO A 296 1.41 -13.36 -15.11
N GLY A 297 0.91 -12.29 -14.48
CA GLY A 297 1.35 -10.93 -14.77
C GLY A 297 2.83 -10.70 -14.47
N ILE A 298 3.32 -11.12 -13.30
CA ILE A 298 4.73 -11.00 -12.91
C ILE A 298 5.62 -11.80 -13.88
N LEU A 299 5.18 -13.00 -14.23
CA LEU A 299 5.98 -13.94 -15.02
C LEU A 299 6.02 -13.60 -16.51
N LEU A 300 4.92 -13.12 -17.08
CA LEU A 300 4.79 -12.92 -18.53
C LEU A 300 4.96 -11.46 -18.93
N ARG A 301 4.33 -10.52 -18.21
CA ARG A 301 4.22 -9.11 -18.60
C ARG A 301 4.25 -8.17 -17.38
N PHE A 302 5.43 -8.04 -16.77
CA PHE A 302 5.60 -7.24 -15.55
C PHE A 302 5.20 -5.77 -15.73
N CYS A 303 5.65 -5.09 -16.80
CA CYS A 303 5.34 -3.68 -17.01
C CYS A 303 3.82 -3.43 -17.10
N LEU A 304 3.11 -4.33 -17.81
CA LEU A 304 1.66 -4.29 -17.90
C LEU A 304 0.99 -4.52 -16.54
N LEU A 305 1.45 -5.51 -15.76
CA LEU A 305 0.91 -5.73 -14.41
C LEU A 305 1.19 -4.54 -13.48
N TYR A 306 2.39 -3.97 -13.53
CA TYR A 306 2.77 -2.79 -12.76
C TYR A 306 1.82 -1.62 -13.05
N LEU A 307 1.63 -1.29 -14.33
CA LEU A 307 0.68 -0.26 -14.76
C LEU A 307 -0.76 -0.62 -14.33
N ALA A 308 -1.21 -1.84 -14.60
CA ALA A 308 -2.57 -2.27 -14.29
C ALA A 308 -2.84 -2.19 -12.78
N SER A 309 -1.88 -2.53 -11.93
CA SER A 309 -2.05 -2.49 -10.46
C SER A 309 -2.36 -1.08 -9.94
N GLY A 310 -1.65 -0.06 -10.45
CA GLY A 310 -1.91 1.34 -10.06
C GLY A 310 -3.18 1.91 -10.70
N VAL A 311 -3.52 1.50 -11.93
CA VAL A 311 -4.80 1.87 -12.57
C VAL A 311 -5.99 1.27 -11.81
N VAL A 312 -5.89 0.01 -11.37
CA VAL A 312 -6.94 -0.62 -10.56
C VAL A 312 -7.03 0.04 -9.18
N LEU A 313 -5.92 0.49 -8.59
CA LEU A 313 -5.96 1.28 -7.34
C LEU A 313 -6.73 2.59 -7.55
N ALA A 314 -6.44 3.32 -8.64
CA ALA A 314 -7.18 4.53 -9.01
C ALA A 314 -8.68 4.26 -9.18
N LEU A 315 -9.03 3.17 -9.86
CA LEU A 315 -10.42 2.74 -10.05
C LEU A 315 -11.10 2.39 -8.72
N PHE A 316 -10.43 1.65 -7.83
CA PHE A 316 -10.98 1.29 -6.52
C PHE A 316 -11.27 2.53 -5.68
N VAL A 317 -10.37 3.52 -5.67
CA VAL A 317 -10.59 4.79 -4.96
C VAL A 317 -11.78 5.55 -5.55
N ILE A 318 -11.92 5.65 -6.88
CA ILE A 318 -13.07 6.31 -7.51
C ILE A 318 -14.38 5.57 -7.20
N LEU A 319 -14.40 4.24 -7.35
CA LEU A 319 -15.57 3.41 -7.03
C LEU A 319 -15.96 3.54 -5.56
N GLU A 320 -14.98 3.65 -4.67
CA GLU A 320 -15.22 3.85 -3.25
C GLU A 320 -15.86 5.22 -2.96
N ILE A 321 -15.40 6.29 -3.61
CA ILE A 321 -16.05 7.61 -3.52
C ILE A 321 -17.48 7.53 -4.06
N MET A 322 -17.69 6.85 -5.18
CA MET A 322 -19.03 6.65 -5.74
C MET A 322 -19.95 5.89 -4.78
N ARG A 323 -19.43 4.88 -4.07
CA ARG A 323 -20.16 4.13 -3.05
C ARG A 323 -20.53 5.02 -1.87
N VAL A 324 -19.55 5.71 -1.27
CA VAL A 324 -19.73 6.58 -0.11
C VAL A 324 -20.69 7.73 -0.40
N LEU A 325 -20.69 8.26 -1.62
CA LEU A 325 -21.60 9.34 -2.05
C LEU A 325 -22.90 8.84 -2.70
N HIS A 326 -23.11 7.52 -2.79
CA HIS A 326 -24.27 6.89 -3.47
C HIS A 326 -24.50 7.40 -4.91
N MET A 327 -23.43 7.55 -5.70
CA MET A 327 -23.48 8.10 -7.06
C MET A 327 -24.11 7.11 -8.07
N PRO A 328 -25.19 7.47 -8.78
CA PRO A 328 -25.79 6.59 -9.80
C PRO A 328 -24.89 6.47 -11.03
N PRO A 329 -24.80 5.31 -11.71
CA PRO A 329 -25.64 4.12 -11.52
C PRO A 329 -25.07 3.09 -10.54
N LEU A 330 -23.79 3.18 -10.15
CA LEU A 330 -23.10 2.10 -9.43
C LEU A 330 -23.16 2.23 -7.90
N GLY A 331 -23.41 3.42 -7.35
CA GLY A 331 -23.27 3.69 -5.92
C GLY A 331 -24.09 2.78 -5.02
N SER A 332 -25.34 2.49 -5.39
CA SER A 332 -26.19 1.53 -4.66
C SER A 332 -25.70 0.09 -4.81
N VAL A 333 -25.36 -0.32 -6.04
CA VAL A 333 -24.86 -1.68 -6.35
C VAL A 333 -23.56 -1.97 -5.60
N LEU A 334 -22.65 -0.98 -5.56
CA LEU A 334 -21.39 -1.06 -4.82
C LEU A 334 -21.65 -1.15 -3.31
N ASN A 335 -22.65 -0.42 -2.80
CA ASN A 335 -22.98 -0.48 -1.38
C ASN A 335 -23.60 -1.83 -0.99
N GLU A 336 -24.50 -2.37 -1.79
CA GLU A 336 -25.05 -3.73 -1.60
C GLU A 336 -23.94 -4.79 -1.64
N GLY A 337 -23.04 -4.70 -2.63
CA GLY A 337 -21.87 -5.54 -2.72
C GLY A 337 -20.97 -5.43 -1.49
N PHE A 338 -20.68 -4.21 -1.03
CA PHE A 338 -19.89 -3.99 0.19
C PHE A 338 -20.58 -4.57 1.43
N THR A 339 -21.87 -4.33 1.64
CA THR A 339 -22.61 -4.86 2.79
C THR A 339 -22.63 -6.39 2.83
N ALA A 340 -22.64 -7.05 1.67
CA ALA A 340 -22.56 -8.52 1.60
C ALA A 340 -21.18 -9.06 2.03
N PHE A 341 -20.11 -8.26 1.94
CA PHE A 341 -18.73 -8.71 2.18
C PHE A 341 -18.03 -8.03 3.37
N VAL A 342 -18.65 -7.02 3.97
CA VAL A 342 -18.13 -6.30 5.14
C VAL A 342 -17.78 -7.28 6.25
N ASP A 343 -16.65 -7.05 6.91
CA ASP A 343 -16.18 -7.85 8.02
C ASP A 343 -15.81 -6.98 9.23
N GLU A 344 -15.32 -7.62 10.29
CA GLU A 344 -14.94 -6.95 11.55
C GLU A 344 -13.81 -5.91 11.40
N LYS A 345 -13.09 -5.90 10.28
CA LYS A 345 -12.01 -4.95 10.00
C LYS A 345 -12.51 -3.69 9.31
N ASP A 346 -13.66 -3.75 8.63
CA ASP A 346 -14.30 -2.65 7.90
C ASP A 346 -15.43 -1.98 8.74
N CYS A 347 -15.08 -1.44 9.91
CA CYS A 347 -16.04 -0.79 10.84
C CYS A 347 -16.42 0.64 10.47
N GLY A 348 -15.61 1.30 9.64
CA GLY A 348 -15.74 2.72 9.31
C GLY A 348 -16.50 2.99 8.02
N THR A 349 -16.34 4.20 7.51
CA THR A 349 -16.98 4.61 6.25
C THR A 349 -16.33 3.93 5.04
N LEU A 350 -15.05 3.59 5.14
CA LEU A 350 -14.25 3.10 4.01
C LEU A 350 -14.20 1.56 3.95
N ALA A 351 -14.21 1.02 2.73
CA ALA A 351 -14.00 -0.38 2.40
C ALA A 351 -12.50 -0.66 2.22
N LEU A 352 -11.79 -0.83 3.33
CA LEU A 352 -10.33 -0.93 3.34
C LEU A 352 -9.84 -2.33 3.01
N THR A 353 -10.55 -3.39 3.39
CA THR A 353 -10.15 -4.78 3.10
C THR A 353 -9.88 -5.05 1.61
N PRO A 354 -10.78 -4.72 0.65
CA PRO A 354 -10.51 -4.93 -0.77
C PRO A 354 -9.40 -4.01 -1.33
N LEU A 355 -9.28 -2.79 -0.82
CA LEU A 355 -8.17 -1.88 -1.16
C LEU A 355 -6.83 -2.47 -0.71
N TYR A 356 -6.75 -2.95 0.53
CA TYR A 356 -5.54 -3.52 1.08
C TYR A 356 -5.19 -4.86 0.47
N LEU A 357 -6.14 -5.66 0.00
CA LEU A 357 -5.82 -6.87 -0.78
C LEU A 357 -5.04 -6.52 -2.06
N LEU A 358 -5.48 -5.48 -2.79
CA LEU A 358 -4.76 -4.98 -3.96
C LEU A 358 -3.40 -4.40 -3.59
N VAL A 359 -3.36 -3.52 -2.57
CA VAL A 359 -2.12 -2.88 -2.10
C VAL A 359 -1.12 -3.95 -1.67
N GLY A 360 -1.54 -4.92 -0.87
CA GLY A 360 -0.71 -6.01 -0.39
C GLY A 360 -0.07 -6.83 -1.52
N CYS A 361 -0.84 -7.16 -2.56
CA CYS A 361 -0.33 -7.86 -3.73
C CYS A 361 0.62 -7.00 -4.57
N SER A 362 0.37 -5.69 -4.65
CA SER A 362 1.09 -4.75 -5.52
C SER A 362 2.31 -4.11 -4.86
N LEU A 363 2.38 -4.11 -3.52
CA LEU A 363 3.38 -3.42 -2.74
C LEU A 363 4.82 -3.74 -3.15
N PRO A 364 5.22 -5.01 -3.40
CA PRO A 364 6.58 -5.31 -3.83
C PRO A 364 6.91 -4.70 -5.19
N LEU A 365 5.93 -4.62 -6.09
CA LEU A 365 6.08 -4.05 -7.43
C LEU A 365 6.26 -2.53 -7.35
N TRP A 366 5.62 -1.87 -6.38
CA TRP A 366 5.70 -0.41 -6.18
C TRP A 366 6.96 0.01 -5.42
N LEU A 367 7.43 -0.78 -4.45
CA LEU A 367 8.65 -0.50 -3.71
C LEU A 367 9.90 -0.73 -4.56
N HIS A 368 9.93 -1.84 -5.29
CA HIS A 368 11.07 -2.21 -6.13
C HIS A 368 10.59 -2.69 -7.50
N PRO A 369 10.24 -1.77 -8.41
CA PRO A 369 9.91 -2.14 -9.79
C PRO A 369 11.08 -2.90 -10.42
N LEU A 370 10.78 -3.95 -11.20
CA LEU A 370 11.79 -4.85 -11.76
C LEU A 370 12.91 -4.07 -12.48
N GLY A 371 14.14 -4.23 -11.97
CA GLY A 371 15.35 -3.92 -12.73
C GLY A 371 15.71 -5.06 -13.70
N GLN A 372 16.81 -4.88 -14.44
CA GLN A 372 17.25 -5.79 -15.52
C GLN A 372 17.56 -7.26 -15.12
N ARG A 373 17.34 -7.68 -13.87
CA ARG A 373 17.69 -9.02 -13.35
C ARG A 373 16.54 -10.03 -13.31
N GLY A 374 15.35 -9.68 -13.82
CA GLY A 374 14.20 -10.59 -13.86
C GLY A 374 13.53 -10.82 -12.50
N PRO A 375 12.44 -11.62 -12.45
CA PRO A 375 11.61 -11.78 -11.26
C PRO A 375 12.37 -12.39 -10.08
N THR A 376 12.46 -11.64 -8.99
CA THR A 376 13.08 -12.01 -7.72
C THR A 376 12.04 -12.52 -6.72
N LEU A 377 12.46 -13.32 -5.74
CA LEU A 377 11.58 -13.88 -4.71
C LEU A 377 10.81 -12.79 -3.92
N HIS A 378 11.43 -11.63 -3.68
CA HIS A 378 10.80 -10.54 -2.93
C HIS A 378 9.60 -9.92 -3.66
N LEU A 379 9.52 -9.99 -5.00
CA LEU A 379 8.35 -9.52 -5.76
C LEU A 379 7.09 -10.35 -5.50
N LEU A 380 7.27 -11.59 -5.04
CA LEU A 380 6.18 -12.48 -4.66
C LEU A 380 5.79 -12.32 -3.20
N SER A 381 6.43 -11.44 -2.41
CA SER A 381 6.19 -11.37 -0.97
C SER A 381 4.73 -11.08 -0.62
N GLY A 382 4.08 -10.19 -1.36
CA GLY A 382 2.65 -9.91 -1.22
C GLY A 382 1.78 -11.13 -1.51
N LEU A 383 2.12 -11.88 -2.56
CA LEU A 383 1.40 -13.10 -2.95
C LEU A 383 1.65 -14.26 -1.97
N LEU A 384 2.85 -14.35 -1.40
CA LEU A 384 3.18 -15.34 -0.36
C LEU A 384 2.43 -15.04 0.93
N ALA A 385 2.35 -13.76 1.33
CA ALA A 385 1.59 -13.31 2.48
C ALA A 385 0.09 -13.59 2.32
N VAL A 386 -0.49 -13.14 1.20
CA VAL A 386 -1.94 -13.24 0.92
C VAL A 386 -2.36 -14.66 0.54
N GLY A 387 -1.50 -15.44 -0.12
CA GLY A 387 -1.84 -16.73 -0.71
C GLY A 387 -1.34 -17.97 0.02
N VAL A 388 -0.14 -17.91 0.63
CA VAL A 388 0.53 -19.09 1.21
C VAL A 388 0.48 -19.09 2.74
N GLY A 389 0.51 -17.92 3.40
CA GLY A 389 0.34 -17.79 4.85
C GLY A 389 -0.95 -18.44 5.36
N ASP A 390 -2.06 -18.17 4.66
CA ASP A 390 -3.40 -18.66 4.97
C ASP A 390 -3.59 -20.18 4.78
N THR A 391 -2.91 -20.77 3.78
CA THR A 391 -2.96 -22.22 3.53
C THR A 391 -2.03 -22.97 4.48
N ALA A 392 -0.88 -22.42 4.83
CA ALA A 392 0.00 -23.00 5.85
C ALA A 392 -0.63 -22.94 7.24
N ALA A 393 -1.27 -21.83 7.63
CA ALA A 393 -1.97 -21.69 8.90
C ALA A 393 -3.20 -22.61 9.01
N SER A 394 -3.96 -22.79 7.92
CA SER A 394 -5.10 -23.73 7.89
C SER A 394 -4.68 -25.21 7.80
N VAL A 395 -3.55 -25.54 7.17
CA VAL A 395 -3.00 -26.91 7.13
C VAL A 395 -2.30 -27.28 8.44
N VAL A 396 -1.61 -26.36 9.10
CA VAL A 396 -0.98 -26.61 10.41
C VAL A 396 -2.02 -26.55 11.53
N GLY A 397 -3.02 -25.66 11.43
CA GLY A 397 -4.17 -25.61 12.35
C GLY A 397 -5.11 -26.82 12.20
N SER A 398 -5.20 -27.43 11.02
CA SER A 398 -5.98 -28.67 10.82
C SER A 398 -5.20 -29.95 11.10
N ARG A 399 -3.87 -29.91 11.26
CA ARG A 399 -3.02 -31.11 11.50
C ARG A 399 -2.90 -31.58 12.94
N TYR A 400 -3.61 -30.95 13.88
CA TYR A 400 -4.04 -31.62 15.11
C TYR A 400 -5.41 -32.34 14.95
N GLY A 401 -6.01 -32.27 13.77
CA GLY A 401 -7.09 -33.15 13.32
C GLY A 401 -6.52 -34.26 12.43
N HIS A 402 -6.58 -35.49 12.92
CA HIS A 402 -6.21 -36.70 12.19
C HIS A 402 -6.92 -36.80 10.83
N TYR A 403 -6.23 -36.57 9.70
CA TYR A 403 -6.40 -37.31 8.45
C TYR A 403 -5.15 -37.17 7.56
N ASN A 404 -4.54 -38.30 7.22
CA ASN A 404 -3.46 -38.40 6.24
C ASN A 404 -3.99 -38.07 4.84
N TRP A 405 -3.39 -37.10 4.17
CA TRP A 405 -3.73 -36.80 2.77
C TRP A 405 -3.03 -37.80 1.84
N PRO A 406 -3.75 -38.44 0.90
CA PRO A 406 -3.14 -39.16 -0.20
C PRO A 406 -2.45 -38.16 -1.14
N GLY A 407 -1.32 -38.57 -1.71
CA GLY A 407 -0.37 -37.68 -2.38
C GLY A 407 -0.90 -36.82 -3.53
N GLN A 408 -0.09 -35.81 -3.84
CA GLN A 408 -0.06 -34.99 -5.08
C GLN A 408 -1.02 -33.80 -5.19
N TRP A 409 -0.98 -32.86 -4.23
CA TRP A 409 -1.44 -31.48 -4.49
C TRP A 409 -0.35 -30.46 -4.10
N ALA A 410 0.78 -30.61 -4.77
CA ALA A 410 1.73 -29.56 -5.15
C ALA A 410 2.39 -30.08 -6.45
N PRO A 411 2.96 -29.29 -7.39
CA PRO A 411 2.90 -27.84 -7.73
C PRO A 411 2.81 -27.60 -9.27
N CYS A 412 2.28 -26.46 -9.78
CA CYS A 412 2.34 -26.16 -11.25
C CYS A 412 2.89 -24.78 -11.69
N SER A 413 3.11 -23.80 -10.81
CA SER A 413 3.81 -22.55 -11.19
C SER A 413 5.18 -22.40 -10.52
N ALA A 414 5.41 -23.10 -9.40
CA ALA A 414 6.61 -22.90 -8.59
C ALA A 414 7.79 -23.82 -8.91
N ARG A 415 7.71 -24.72 -9.91
CA ARG A 415 8.84 -25.61 -10.23
C ARG A 415 9.64 -25.15 -11.46
N ASN A 416 8.99 -24.41 -12.37
CA ASN A 416 9.62 -23.91 -13.61
C ASN A 416 9.83 -22.39 -13.63
N CYS A 417 9.33 -21.63 -12.64
CA CYS A 417 9.55 -20.18 -12.55
C CYS A 417 10.79 -19.80 -11.73
N PHE A 418 11.46 -20.76 -11.10
CA PHE A 418 12.67 -20.51 -10.33
C PHE A 418 13.90 -20.85 -11.18
N MET A 419 14.43 -19.84 -11.85
CA MET A 419 15.82 -19.84 -12.30
C MET A 419 16.81 -19.73 -11.13
N GLU A 420 16.35 -19.72 -9.88
CA GLU A 420 17.15 -20.01 -8.68
C GLU A 420 16.65 -21.30 -8.00
N ASN A 421 17.11 -22.45 -8.52
CA ASN A 421 17.02 -23.75 -7.85
C ASN A 421 17.99 -23.82 -6.65
N SER A 422 17.93 -22.84 -5.73
CA SER A 422 18.68 -22.90 -4.49
C SER A 422 17.74 -23.30 -3.36
N LEU A 423 18.12 -24.33 -2.60
CA LEU A 423 17.56 -24.67 -1.29
C LEU A 423 17.39 -23.41 -0.41
N GLY A 424 18.26 -22.42 -0.60
CA GLY A 424 18.22 -21.11 0.04
C GLY A 424 16.92 -20.33 -0.24
N SER A 425 16.46 -20.22 -1.48
CA SER A 425 15.25 -19.45 -1.81
C SER A 425 13.99 -20.07 -1.19
N PHE A 426 13.92 -21.41 -1.11
CA PHE A 426 12.85 -22.12 -0.40
C PHE A 426 12.91 -21.91 1.11
N LEU A 427 14.12 -21.97 1.71
CA LEU A 427 14.31 -21.70 3.14
C LEU A 427 13.90 -20.27 3.49
N LYS A 428 14.27 -19.28 2.66
CA LYS A 428 13.90 -17.87 2.87
C LYS A 428 12.39 -17.66 2.85
N ALA A 429 11.72 -18.22 1.86
CA ALA A 429 10.26 -18.21 1.78
C ALA A 429 9.61 -18.87 3.00
N THR A 430 10.14 -20.01 3.44
CA THR A 430 9.62 -20.75 4.61
C THR A 430 9.76 -19.92 5.89
N ILE A 431 10.92 -19.30 6.14
CA ILE A 431 11.14 -18.45 7.31
C ILE A 431 10.18 -17.26 7.29
N ALA A 432 10.01 -16.62 6.13
CA ALA A 432 9.10 -15.49 5.98
C ALA A 432 7.64 -15.87 6.23
N ILE A 433 7.19 -17.03 5.70
CA ILE A 433 5.83 -17.55 5.92
C ILE A 433 5.61 -17.89 7.39
N VAL A 434 6.54 -18.60 8.04
CA VAL A 434 6.43 -18.94 9.47
C VAL A 434 6.36 -17.68 10.32
N GLY A 435 7.24 -16.70 10.07
CA GLY A 435 7.24 -15.43 10.79
C GLY A 435 5.94 -14.65 10.62
N THR A 436 5.39 -14.61 9.41
CA THR A 436 4.14 -13.88 9.12
C THR A 436 2.90 -14.58 9.66
N SER A 437 2.83 -15.92 9.62
CA SER A 437 1.74 -16.67 10.26
C SER A 437 1.72 -16.50 11.78
N LEU A 438 2.88 -16.32 12.43
CA LEU A 438 2.94 -16.03 13.87
C LEU A 438 2.38 -14.63 14.20
N VAL A 439 2.61 -13.66 13.32
CA VAL A 439 2.05 -12.30 13.45
C VAL A 439 0.55 -12.33 13.17
N GLU A 440 0.12 -13.00 12.11
CA GLU A 440 -1.29 -13.19 11.74
C GLU A 440 -2.09 -13.76 12.92
N ALA A 441 -1.56 -14.78 13.61
CA ALA A 441 -2.22 -15.41 14.75
C ALA A 441 -2.42 -14.49 15.98
N LYS A 442 -1.72 -13.35 16.03
CA LYS A 442 -1.75 -12.41 17.17
C LYS A 442 -2.27 -11.03 16.81
N THR A 443 -2.37 -10.70 15.52
CA THR A 443 -2.73 -9.35 15.08
C THR A 443 -4.21 -9.24 14.81
N ASP A 444 -4.77 -8.12 15.23
CA ASP A 444 -6.11 -7.63 14.92
C ASP A 444 -6.09 -6.57 13.81
N GLN A 445 -4.91 -6.20 13.29
CA GLN A 445 -4.74 -5.27 12.19
C GLN A 445 -5.22 -5.91 10.87
N VAL A 446 -5.45 -5.10 9.83
CA VAL A 446 -5.72 -5.68 8.50
C VAL A 446 -4.49 -6.43 7.98
N ASP A 447 -4.56 -7.75 8.04
CA ASP A 447 -3.62 -8.73 7.46
C ASP A 447 -3.18 -8.40 6.03
N ASN A 448 -4.12 -7.98 5.17
CA ASN A 448 -3.84 -7.59 3.79
C ASN A 448 -2.91 -6.37 3.66
N LEU A 449 -2.74 -5.57 4.73
CA LEU A 449 -1.76 -4.49 4.79
C LEU A 449 -0.49 -4.93 5.53
N ALA A 450 -0.65 -5.56 6.69
CA ALA A 450 0.45 -5.89 7.60
C ALA A 450 1.37 -7.00 7.07
N LEU A 451 0.80 -8.14 6.66
CA LEU A 451 1.58 -9.33 6.34
C LEU A 451 2.44 -9.15 5.07
N PRO A 452 1.96 -8.50 3.99
CA PRO A 452 2.78 -8.22 2.82
C PRO A 452 4.03 -7.39 3.13
N LEU A 453 3.90 -6.37 3.99
CA LEU A 453 5.02 -5.53 4.43
C LEU A 453 6.07 -6.34 5.21
N ILE A 454 5.62 -7.14 6.18
CA ILE A 454 6.52 -8.00 6.99
C ILE A 454 7.21 -9.02 6.09
N THR A 455 6.45 -9.69 5.21
CA THR A 455 7.00 -10.68 4.29
C THR A 455 8.03 -10.06 3.35
N TYR A 456 7.77 -8.84 2.86
CA TYR A 456 8.72 -8.09 2.04
C TYR A 456 10.03 -7.82 2.79
N ILE A 457 9.94 -7.25 4.00
CA ILE A 457 11.11 -6.97 4.85
C ILE A 457 11.94 -8.23 5.10
N LEU A 458 11.28 -9.33 5.49
CA LEU A 458 11.95 -10.60 5.77
C LEU A 458 12.66 -11.17 4.54
N LEU A 459 12.02 -11.14 3.36
CA LEU A 459 12.60 -11.68 2.14
C LEU A 459 13.75 -10.83 1.60
N VAL A 460 13.64 -9.51 1.66
CA VAL A 460 14.71 -8.61 1.21
C VAL A 460 15.90 -8.65 2.17
N ALA A 461 15.67 -8.66 3.48
CA ALA A 461 16.75 -8.76 4.46
C ALA A 461 17.55 -10.07 4.35
N GLN A 462 16.92 -11.14 3.83
CA GLN A 462 17.54 -12.44 3.63
C GLN A 462 18.15 -12.65 2.23
N SER A 463 17.72 -11.87 1.22
CA SER A 463 18.44 -11.79 -0.06
C SER A 463 19.85 -11.28 0.19
#